data_AF-A0A529SVT7-F1
#
_entry.id   AF-A0A529SVT7-F1
#
_cell.length_a   1.000
_cell.length_b   1.000
_cell.length_c   1.000
_cell.angle_alpha   90.00
_cell.angle_beta   90.00
_cell.angle_gamma   90.00
#
_symmetry.space_group_name_H-M   'P 1'
#
loop_
_entity.id
_entity.type
_entity.pdbx_description
1 polymer ?
#
loop_
_entity_poly.entity_id
_entity_poly.type
_entity_poly.pdbx_seq_one_letter_code
_entity_poly.pdbx_strand_id
1 'polypeptide(L)'
;TYIKPYLTDVSGLSTATVTWVLLLFGAGMTIGNIIGGRLADWKLMPTVIATLLAMALLFAVFTGLGAIASVAVAIVFLWGMLIFIVVPPLQIRVVEAAAEGPNLAATLNQGAFNVGNAGGAWIGGLAISWGVSYANLPLVGAALALLAVAVAVLSQSLDRRAILEPQPAE
;
A
#
# COMPACT_ATOMS: atom_id res chain seq x y z
N THR A 1 -14.44 -1.85 -3.97
CA THR A 1 -13.20 -1.33 -4.59
C THR A 1 -13.56 -0.58 -5.86
N TYR A 2 -12.77 0.45 -6.19
CA TYR A 2 -12.99 1.35 -7.32
C TYR A 2 -12.23 0.94 -8.59
N ILE A 3 -11.50 -0.18 -8.56
CA ILE A 3 -10.72 -0.68 -9.72
C ILE A 3 -11.62 -0.94 -10.92
N LYS A 4 -12.71 -1.70 -10.74
CA LYS A 4 -13.61 -2.05 -11.83
C LYS A 4 -14.21 -0.80 -12.52
N PRO A 5 -14.90 0.11 -11.81
CA PRO A 5 -15.47 1.29 -12.46
C PRO A 5 -14.40 2.19 -13.07
N TYR A 6 -13.20 2.28 -12.49
CA TYR A 6 -12.08 2.95 -13.14
C TYR A 6 -11.74 2.32 -14.49
N LEU A 7 -11.52 1.01 -14.51
CA LEU A 7 -11.10 0.30 -15.71
C LEU A 7 -12.17 0.32 -16.81
N THR A 8 -13.45 0.28 -16.45
CA THR A 8 -14.55 0.36 -17.43
C THR A 8 -14.78 1.79 -17.91
N ASP A 9 -14.88 2.74 -16.99
CA ASP A 9 -15.41 4.08 -17.28
C ASP A 9 -14.31 5.06 -17.69
N VAL A 10 -13.07 4.84 -17.23
CA VAL A 10 -11.90 5.67 -17.55
C VAL A 10 -11.01 5.00 -18.60
N SER A 11 -10.67 3.72 -18.39
CA SER A 11 -9.76 2.99 -19.29
C SER A 11 -10.45 2.35 -20.49
N GLY A 12 -11.80 2.36 -20.53
CA GLY A 12 -12.58 1.80 -21.64
C GLY A 12 -12.51 0.28 -21.78
N LEU A 13 -12.08 -0.44 -20.74
CA LEU A 13 -11.99 -1.91 -20.78
C LEU A 13 -13.37 -2.55 -20.66
N SER A 14 -13.55 -3.66 -21.37
CA SER A 14 -14.76 -4.49 -21.20
C SER A 14 -14.78 -5.15 -19.82
N THR A 15 -15.97 -5.43 -19.29
CA THR A 15 -16.14 -6.18 -18.03
C THR A 15 -15.41 -7.54 -18.05
N ALA A 16 -15.40 -8.23 -19.19
CA ALA A 16 -14.71 -9.50 -19.35
C ALA A 16 -13.18 -9.33 -19.23
N THR A 17 -12.63 -8.26 -19.80
CA THR A 17 -11.20 -7.93 -19.67
C THR A 17 -10.82 -7.58 -18.24
N VAL A 18 -11.68 -6.87 -17.50
CA VAL A 18 -11.43 -6.53 -16.09
C VAL A 18 -11.16 -7.78 -15.24
N THR A 19 -11.87 -8.88 -15.45
CA THR A 19 -11.63 -10.15 -14.75
C THR A 19 -10.19 -10.63 -14.94
N TRP A 20 -9.67 -10.58 -16.17
CA TRP A 20 -8.28 -10.95 -16.47
C TRP A 20 -7.27 -9.98 -15.85
N VAL A 21 -7.59 -8.69 -15.81
CA VAL A 21 -6.76 -7.69 -15.14
C VAL A 21 -6.71 -7.92 -13.63
N LEU A 22 -7.81 -8.33 -13.01
CA LEU A 22 -7.84 -8.71 -11.59
C LEU A 22 -7.10 -10.02 -11.31
N LEU A 23 -7.07 -10.96 -12.27
CA LEU A 23 -6.19 -12.13 -12.19
C LEU A 23 -4.71 -11.71 -12.22
N LEU A 24 -4.34 -10.79 -13.12
CA LEU A 24 -2.99 -10.21 -13.16
C LEU A 24 -2.65 -9.46 -11.87
N PHE A 25 -3.59 -8.69 -11.32
CA PHE A 25 -3.45 -8.07 -10.00
C PHE A 25 -3.10 -9.13 -8.94
N GLY A 26 -3.82 -10.26 -8.94
CA GLY A 26 -3.53 -11.43 -8.11
C GLY A 26 -2.12 -12.00 -8.29
N ALA A 27 -1.68 -12.18 -9.52
CA ALA A 27 -0.31 -12.60 -9.82
C ALA A 27 0.73 -11.59 -9.29
N GLY A 28 0.46 -10.30 -9.46
CA GLY A 28 1.25 -9.21 -8.90
C GLY A 28 1.36 -9.32 -7.38
N MET A 29 0.25 -9.54 -6.68
CA MET A 29 0.23 -9.74 -5.22
C MET A 29 1.12 -10.89 -4.77
N THR A 30 1.04 -12.05 -5.44
CA THR A 30 1.88 -13.20 -5.13
C THR A 30 3.36 -12.90 -5.30
N ILE A 31 3.74 -12.28 -6.42
CA ILE A 31 5.13 -11.87 -6.69
C ILE A 31 5.59 -10.85 -5.64
N GLY A 32 4.74 -9.87 -5.33
CA GLY A 32 5.00 -8.84 -4.35
C GLY A 32 5.28 -9.40 -2.96
N ASN A 33 4.52 -10.41 -2.52
CA ASN A 33 4.71 -11.04 -1.22
C ASN A 33 6.08 -11.72 -1.08
N ILE A 34 6.53 -12.40 -2.15
CA ILE A 34 7.84 -13.06 -2.20
C ILE A 34 8.97 -12.01 -2.17
N ILE A 35 8.85 -10.96 -2.98
CA ILE A 35 9.82 -9.86 -3.03
C ILE A 35 9.86 -9.13 -1.68
N GLY A 36 8.69 -8.84 -1.11
CA GLY A 36 8.52 -8.15 0.17
C GLY A 36 9.20 -8.86 1.32
N GLY A 37 9.05 -10.20 1.41
CA GLY A 37 9.77 -11.01 2.41
C GLY A 37 11.29 -10.88 2.27
N ARG A 38 11.82 -11.07 1.06
CA ARG A 38 13.28 -10.95 0.82
C ARG A 38 13.83 -9.56 1.11
N LEU A 39 13.08 -8.52 0.75
CA LEU A 39 13.49 -7.13 0.99
C LEU A 39 13.36 -6.76 2.48
N ALA A 40 12.42 -7.35 3.21
CA ALA A 40 12.29 -7.18 4.65
C ALA A 40 13.53 -7.70 5.38
N ASP A 41 13.99 -8.90 5.02
CA ASP A 41 15.20 -9.53 5.58
C ASP A 41 16.46 -8.70 5.31
N TRP A 42 16.50 -8.00 4.17
CA TRP A 42 17.64 -7.14 3.83
C TRP A 42 17.60 -5.80 4.56
N LYS A 43 16.54 -5.02 4.37
CA LYS A 43 16.38 -3.67 4.91
C LYS A 43 14.90 -3.34 5.11
N LEU A 44 14.35 -3.73 6.25
CA LEU A 44 12.94 -3.57 6.59
C LEU A 44 12.41 -2.14 6.33
N MET A 45 12.87 -1.13 7.09
CA MET A 45 12.28 0.21 7.01
C MET A 45 12.53 0.93 5.67
N PRO A 46 13.73 0.85 5.07
CA PRO A 46 13.93 1.35 3.70
C PRO A 46 12.97 0.72 2.69
N THR A 47 12.67 -0.58 2.81
CA THR A 47 11.70 -1.26 1.95
C THR A 47 10.29 -0.70 2.11
N VAL A 48 9.84 -0.49 3.35
CA VAL A 48 8.53 0.12 3.64
C VAL A 48 8.43 1.50 2.99
N ILE A 49 9.39 2.38 3.28
CA ILE A 49 9.37 3.77 2.80
C ILE A 49 9.46 3.83 1.26
N ALA A 50 10.38 3.07 0.66
CA ALA A 50 10.55 3.06 -0.79
C ALA A 50 9.30 2.52 -1.51
N THR A 51 8.66 1.48 -0.96
CA THR A 51 7.45 0.90 -1.55
C THR A 51 6.26 1.86 -1.46
N LEU A 52 6.11 2.57 -0.34
CA LEU A 52 5.06 3.57 -0.18
C LEU A 52 5.27 4.79 -1.10
N LEU A 53 6.52 5.24 -1.28
CA LEU A 53 6.86 6.29 -2.27
C LEU A 53 6.59 5.81 -3.70
N ALA A 54 6.96 4.59 -4.04
CA ALA A 54 6.66 3.99 -5.33
C ALA A 54 5.14 3.87 -5.55
N MET A 55 4.37 3.54 -4.52
CA MET A 55 2.91 3.50 -4.58
C MET A 55 2.31 4.88 -4.85
N ALA A 56 2.79 5.92 -4.14
CA ALA A 56 2.35 7.29 -4.35
C ALA A 56 2.64 7.75 -5.79
N LEU A 57 3.85 7.47 -6.29
CA LEU A 57 4.22 7.76 -7.67
C LEU A 57 3.37 6.98 -8.68
N LEU A 58 3.15 5.69 -8.45
CA LEU A 58 2.32 4.84 -9.31
C LEU A 58 0.91 5.40 -9.44
N PHE A 59 0.30 5.84 -8.34
CA PHE A 59 -1.02 6.45 -8.35
C PHE A 59 -1.05 7.85 -8.99
N ALA A 60 -0.01 8.66 -8.82
CA ALA A 60 0.12 9.92 -9.54
C ALA A 60 0.20 9.69 -11.07
N VAL A 61 1.01 8.71 -11.50
CA VAL A 61 1.08 8.29 -12.91
C VAL A 61 -0.26 7.72 -13.39
N PHE A 62 -0.95 6.95 -12.55
CA PHE A 62 -2.23 6.35 -12.91
C PHE A 62 -3.29 7.40 -13.23
N THR A 63 -3.30 8.51 -12.49
CA THR A 63 -4.19 9.65 -12.73
C THR A 63 -4.01 10.23 -14.14
N GLY A 64 -2.76 10.36 -14.60
CA GLY A 64 -2.47 10.97 -15.91
C GLY A 64 -2.57 10.01 -17.10
N LEU A 65 -2.19 8.75 -16.91
CA LEU A 65 -2.04 7.78 -18.01
C LEU A 65 -3.07 6.63 -17.97
N GLY A 66 -3.91 6.56 -16.94
CA GLY A 66 -4.84 5.44 -16.74
C GLY A 66 -5.99 5.37 -17.75
N ALA A 67 -6.22 6.40 -18.56
CA ALA A 67 -7.13 6.32 -19.71
C ALA A 67 -6.59 5.43 -20.83
N ILE A 68 -5.26 5.21 -20.89
CA ILE A 68 -4.65 4.33 -21.87
C ILE A 68 -4.77 2.88 -21.34
N ALA A 69 -5.64 2.09 -21.98
CA ALA A 69 -5.99 0.74 -21.54
C ALA A 69 -4.78 -0.15 -21.19
N SER A 70 -3.78 -0.23 -22.08
CA SER A 70 -2.57 -1.05 -21.86
C SER A 70 -1.75 -0.57 -20.66
N VAL A 71 -1.66 0.75 -20.45
CA VAL A 71 -0.98 1.34 -19.30
C VAL A 71 -1.74 1.05 -18.02
N ALA A 72 -3.08 1.15 -18.04
CA ALA A 72 -3.91 0.82 -16.88
C ALA A 72 -3.73 -0.64 -16.43
N VAL A 73 -3.65 -1.58 -17.38
CA VAL A 73 -3.38 -3.00 -17.07
C VAL A 73 -2.00 -3.17 -16.40
N ALA A 74 -0.96 -2.54 -16.95
CA ALA A 74 0.39 -2.60 -16.37
C ALA A 74 0.43 -1.98 -14.97
N ILE A 75 -0.23 -0.83 -14.78
CA ILE A 75 -0.30 -0.16 -13.48
C ILE A 75 -1.04 -1.02 -12.45
N VAL A 76 -2.16 -1.65 -12.81
CA VAL A 76 -2.89 -2.52 -11.87
C VAL A 76 -2.03 -3.73 -11.48
N PHE A 77 -1.31 -4.35 -12.41
CA PHE A 77 -0.35 -5.40 -12.08
C PHE A 77 0.73 -4.92 -11.09
N LEU A 78 1.36 -3.77 -11.37
CA LEU A 78 2.38 -3.18 -10.50
C LEU A 78 1.80 -2.77 -9.14
N TRP A 79 0.56 -2.30 -9.09
CA TRP A 79 -0.13 -1.98 -7.85
C TRP A 79 -0.31 -3.23 -6.98
N GLY A 80 -0.78 -4.33 -7.56
CA GLY A 80 -0.88 -5.62 -6.87
C GLY A 80 0.47 -6.06 -6.29
N MET A 81 1.55 -5.85 -7.04
CA MET A 81 2.90 -6.12 -6.55
C MET A 81 3.30 -5.23 -5.38
N LEU A 82 3.23 -3.90 -5.54
CA LEU A 82 3.65 -2.96 -4.49
C LEU A 82 2.85 -3.11 -3.19
N ILE A 83 1.54 -3.37 -3.27
CA ILE A 83 0.69 -3.49 -2.06
C ILE A 83 1.02 -4.75 -1.26
N PHE A 84 1.62 -5.77 -1.88
CA PHE A 84 2.10 -6.96 -1.19
C PHE A 84 3.62 -6.96 -0.91
N ILE A 85 4.40 -6.06 -1.51
CA ILE A 85 5.80 -5.84 -1.08
C ILE A 85 5.83 -5.22 0.32
N VAL A 86 4.93 -4.28 0.62
CA VAL A 86 4.94 -3.54 1.90
C VAL A 86 4.42 -4.36 3.08
N VAL A 87 3.59 -5.38 2.83
CA VAL A 87 2.90 -6.14 3.89
C VAL A 87 3.86 -6.96 4.78
N PRO A 88 4.78 -7.80 4.24
CA PRO A 88 5.68 -8.59 5.10
C PRO A 88 6.58 -7.74 6.01
N PRO A 89 7.26 -6.66 5.52
CA PRO A 89 8.03 -5.78 6.39
C PRO A 89 7.22 -5.18 7.54
N LEU A 90 5.98 -4.75 7.30
CA LEU A 90 5.11 -4.20 8.36
C LEU A 90 4.72 -5.24 9.39
N GLN A 91 4.37 -6.45 8.95
CA GLN A 91 4.07 -7.57 9.84
C GLN A 91 5.27 -7.91 10.73
N ILE A 92 6.46 -8.02 10.14
CA ILE A 92 7.71 -8.31 10.88
C ILE A 92 7.96 -7.23 11.92
N ARG A 93 7.89 -5.94 11.53
CA ARG A 93 8.14 -4.81 12.44
C ARG A 93 7.22 -4.79 13.65
N VAL A 94 5.92 -5.05 13.45
CA VAL A 94 4.94 -5.06 14.55
C VAL A 94 5.19 -6.23 15.50
N VAL A 95 5.55 -7.40 14.96
CA VAL A 95 5.87 -8.58 15.78
C VAL A 95 7.17 -8.39 16.55
N GLU A 96 8.22 -7.85 15.93
CA GLU A 96 9.51 -7.55 16.58
C GLU A 96 9.38 -6.53 17.70
N ALA A 97 8.48 -5.55 17.57
CA ALA A 97 8.22 -4.56 18.60
C ALA A 97 7.50 -5.12 19.84
N ALA A 98 6.97 -6.35 19.79
CA ALA A 98 6.13 -6.94 20.81
C ALA A 98 6.66 -8.31 21.30
N ALA A 99 7.87 -8.30 21.87
CA ALA A 99 8.58 -9.51 22.31
C ALA A 99 7.75 -10.41 23.27
N GLU A 100 6.97 -9.80 24.18
CA GLU A 100 6.16 -10.52 25.16
C GLU A 100 4.80 -11.00 24.63
N GLY A 101 4.38 -10.56 23.44
CA GLY A 101 3.06 -10.84 22.89
C GLY A 101 2.99 -10.90 21.36
N PRO A 102 3.86 -11.68 20.68
CA PRO A 102 3.97 -11.66 19.21
C PRO A 102 2.69 -12.09 18.51
N ASN A 103 1.95 -13.05 19.08
CA ASN A 103 0.67 -13.49 18.52
C ASN A 103 -0.41 -12.41 18.60
N LEU A 104 -0.45 -11.64 19.70
CA LEU A 104 -1.38 -10.52 19.86
C LEU A 104 -1.01 -9.36 18.93
N ALA A 105 0.28 -9.08 18.78
CA ALA A 105 0.76 -8.07 17.84
C ALA A 105 0.41 -8.42 16.40
N ALA A 106 0.56 -9.69 16.01
CA ALA A 106 0.17 -10.17 14.69
C ALA A 106 -1.33 -10.01 14.41
N THR A 107 -2.20 -10.35 15.38
CA THR A 107 -3.66 -10.19 15.22
C THR A 107 -4.06 -8.71 15.17
N LEU A 108 -3.44 -7.86 15.98
CA LEU A 108 -3.64 -6.40 15.92
C LEU A 108 -3.20 -5.82 14.57
N ASN A 109 -2.08 -6.27 14.00
CA ASN A 109 -1.64 -5.83 12.67
C ASN A 109 -2.66 -6.20 11.59
N GLN A 110 -3.20 -7.42 11.63
CA GLN A 110 -4.27 -7.84 10.72
C GLN A 110 -5.55 -7.01 10.90
N GLY A 111 -5.89 -6.68 12.16
CA GLY A 111 -6.99 -5.78 12.49
C GLY A 111 -6.79 -4.38 11.90
N ALA A 112 -5.59 -3.81 12.05
CA ALA A 112 -5.23 -2.52 11.48
C ALA A 112 -5.30 -2.53 9.94
N PHE A 113 -4.88 -3.62 9.29
CA PHE A 113 -5.02 -3.78 7.84
C PHE A 113 -6.48 -3.79 7.39
N ASN A 114 -7.37 -4.46 8.14
CA ASN A 114 -8.80 -4.45 7.86
C ASN A 114 -9.43 -3.07 8.05
N VAL A 115 -9.04 -2.33 9.11
CA VAL A 115 -9.44 -0.93 9.31
C VAL A 115 -8.94 -0.07 8.16
N GLY A 116 -7.71 -0.26 7.70
CA GLY A 116 -7.16 0.43 6.53
C GLY A 116 -7.97 0.16 5.26
N ASN A 117 -8.36 -1.09 5.00
CA ASN A 117 -9.20 -1.45 3.85
C ASN A 117 -10.60 -0.81 3.93
N ALA A 118 -11.23 -0.87 5.10
CA ALA A 118 -12.54 -0.25 5.33
C ALA A 118 -12.47 1.29 5.22
N GLY A 119 -11.47 1.89 5.86
CA GLY A 119 -11.21 3.33 5.84
C GLY A 119 -10.87 3.84 4.45
N GLY A 120 -10.03 3.13 3.69
CA GLY A 120 -9.69 3.48 2.31
C GLY A 120 -10.91 3.41 1.39
N ALA A 121 -11.76 2.40 1.54
CA ALA A 121 -13.04 2.33 0.83
C ALA A 121 -13.95 3.50 1.24
N TRP A 122 -14.09 3.79 2.52
CA TRP A 122 -14.93 4.89 2.99
C TRP A 122 -14.45 6.26 2.50
N ILE A 123 -13.14 6.56 2.60
CA ILE A 123 -12.52 7.79 2.11
C ILE A 123 -12.70 7.93 0.59
N GLY A 124 -12.49 6.85 -0.17
CA GLY A 124 -12.74 6.88 -1.61
C GLY A 124 -14.21 7.13 -1.96
N GLY A 125 -15.14 6.57 -1.19
CA GLY A 125 -16.57 6.81 -1.35
C GLY A 125 -16.95 8.26 -1.04
N LEU A 126 -16.40 8.83 0.02
CA LEU A 126 -16.56 10.25 0.36
C LEU A 126 -16.02 11.15 -0.74
N ALA A 127 -14.82 10.87 -1.25
CA ALA A 127 -14.22 11.65 -2.34
C ALA A 127 -15.13 11.67 -3.58
N ILE A 128 -15.66 10.51 -3.99
CA ILE A 128 -16.62 10.42 -5.10
C ILE A 128 -17.89 11.21 -4.80
N SER A 129 -18.42 11.13 -3.56
CA SER A 129 -19.62 11.88 -3.16
C SER A 129 -19.43 13.41 -3.21
N TRP A 130 -18.19 13.88 -3.06
CA TRP A 130 -17.82 15.29 -3.21
C TRP A 130 -17.45 15.69 -4.65
N GLY A 131 -17.63 14.79 -5.62
CA GLY A 131 -17.44 15.07 -7.05
C GLY A 131 -16.07 14.70 -7.60
N VAL A 132 -15.22 13.98 -6.85
CA VAL A 132 -13.97 13.43 -7.40
C VAL A 132 -14.31 12.34 -8.42
N SER A 133 -13.87 12.52 -9.66
CA SER A 133 -14.04 11.52 -10.72
C SER A 133 -13.21 10.26 -10.46
N TYR A 134 -13.60 9.13 -11.06
CA TYR A 134 -12.78 7.92 -11.00
C TYR A 134 -11.35 8.16 -11.50
N ALA A 135 -11.17 8.95 -12.57
CA ALA A 135 -9.86 9.29 -13.12
C ALA A 135 -8.94 9.99 -12.10
N ASN A 136 -9.49 10.82 -11.22
CA ASN A 136 -8.74 11.56 -10.20
C ASN A 136 -8.66 10.84 -8.85
N LEU A 137 -9.43 9.76 -8.65
CA LEU A 137 -9.44 9.00 -7.41
C LEU A 137 -8.07 8.42 -7.00
N PRO A 138 -7.17 8.01 -7.93
CA PRO A 138 -5.82 7.60 -7.56
C PRO A 138 -5.04 8.68 -6.80
N LEU A 139 -5.29 9.98 -7.02
CA LEU A 139 -4.65 11.05 -6.25
C LEU A 139 -4.98 10.99 -4.75
N VAL A 140 -6.19 10.55 -4.40
CA VAL A 140 -6.57 10.33 -3.00
C VAL A 140 -5.73 9.19 -2.41
N GLY A 141 -5.54 8.10 -3.17
CA GLY A 141 -4.63 7.01 -2.79
C GLY A 141 -3.18 7.47 -2.67
N ALA A 142 -2.72 8.34 -3.57
CA ALA A 142 -1.37 8.90 -3.52
C ALA A 142 -1.16 9.75 -2.26
N ALA A 143 -2.13 10.60 -1.90
CA ALA A 143 -2.09 11.37 -0.66
C ALA A 143 -2.04 10.48 0.59
N LEU A 144 -2.86 9.42 0.63
CA LEU A 144 -2.82 8.44 1.73
C LEU A 144 -1.47 7.69 1.80
N ALA A 145 -0.89 7.33 0.66
CA ALA A 145 0.43 6.72 0.61
C ALA A 145 1.52 7.67 1.13
N LEU A 146 1.47 8.96 0.80
CA LEU A 146 2.40 9.96 1.33
C LEU A 146 2.22 10.19 2.83
N LEU A 147 0.98 10.18 3.33
CA LEU A 147 0.71 10.21 4.78
C LEU A 147 1.32 8.98 5.46
N ALA A 148 1.19 7.80 4.87
CA ALA A 148 1.83 6.59 5.38
C ALA A 148 3.38 6.68 5.35
N VAL A 149 3.98 7.31 4.33
CA VAL A 149 5.42 7.61 4.31
C VAL A 149 5.81 8.49 5.49
N ALA A 150 5.07 9.57 5.76
CA ALA A 150 5.35 10.47 6.88
C ALA A 150 5.30 9.73 8.23
N VAL A 151 4.31 8.87 8.43
CA VAL A 151 4.19 8.01 9.63
C VAL A 151 5.36 7.03 9.72
N ALA A 152 5.74 6.37 8.61
CA ALA A 152 6.84 5.42 8.58
C ALA A 152 8.19 6.08 8.90
N VAL A 153 8.46 7.26 8.33
CA VAL A 153 9.68 8.05 8.62
C VAL A 153 9.70 8.51 10.07
N LEU A 154 8.57 8.99 10.60
CA LEU A 154 8.46 9.37 12.01
C LEU A 154 8.75 8.17 12.92
N SER A 155 8.12 7.02 12.65
CA SER A 155 8.36 5.77 13.39
C SER A 155 9.84 5.37 13.36
N GLN A 156 10.49 5.40 12.20
CA GLN A 156 11.93 5.12 12.09
C GLN A 156 12.79 6.11 12.89
N SER A 157 12.40 7.38 12.91
CA SER A 157 13.14 8.42 13.64
C SER A 157 13.06 8.26 15.16
N LEU A 158 11.92 7.77 15.67
CA LEU A 158 11.71 7.49 17.08
C LEU A 158 12.58 6.30 17.54
N ASP A 159 12.64 5.22 16.76
CA ASP A 159 13.52 4.07 17.04
C ASP A 159 14.99 4.51 17.17
N ARG A 160 15.45 5.39 16.27
CA ARG A 160 16.83 5.89 16.30
C ARG A 160 17.13 6.73 17.53
N ARG A 161 16.16 7.48 18.06
CA ARG A 161 16.34 8.30 19.27
C ARG A 161 16.46 7.43 20.52
N ALA A 162 15.62 6.40 20.63
CA ALA A 162 15.65 5.47 21.76
C ALA A 162 17.01 4.73 21.91
N ILE A 163 17.69 4.46 20.79
CA ILE A 163 19.04 3.85 20.81
C ILE A 163 20.12 4.84 21.31
N LEU A 164 19.91 6.14 21.15
CA LEU A 164 20.90 7.18 21.47
C LEU A 164 20.77 7.73 22.90
N GLU A 165 19.68 7.45 23.61
CA GLU A 165 19.54 7.80 25.02
C GLU A 165 20.35 6.82 25.89
N PRO A 166 21.36 7.29 26.66
CA PRO A 166 22.10 6.41 27.55
C PRO A 166 21.16 5.85 28.62
N GLN A 167 21.18 4.53 28.82
CA GLN A 167 20.44 3.91 29.93
C GLN A 167 20.94 4.52 31.25
N PRO A 168 20.05 4.90 32.18
CA PRO A 168 20.46 5.28 33.52
C PRO A 168 21.26 4.14 34.12
N ALA A 169 22.46 4.42 34.63
CA ALA A 169 23.22 3.43 35.37
C ALA A 169 22.40 3.00 36.59
N GLU A 170 21.97 1.73 36.62
CA GLU A 170 21.45 1.08 37.82
C GLU A 170 22.55 0.88 38.87
#